data_AF-A0A452Z1M9-F1
#
_entry.id   AF-A0A452Z1M9-F1
#
_cell.length_a   1.000
_cell.length_b   1.000
_cell.length_c   1.000
_cell.angle_alpha   90.00
_cell.angle_beta   90.00
_cell.angle_gamma   90.00
#
_symmetry.space_group_name_H-M   'P 1'
#
loop_
_entity.id
_entity.type
_entity.pdbx_description
1 polymer ?
#
loop_
_entity_poly.entity_id
_entity_poly.type
_entity_poly.pdbx_seq_one_letter_code
_entity_poly.pdbx_strand_id
1 'polypeptide(L)'
;RLHPARPAVPLSPVSAVEKTKGAAAAADEVQLEGMPSEFYDEEWQANQRERTKEWHAYRQKEEAEEEAKSSEYREIGMRMKAYPQEEVCKARVLVSSFIRAGEDVEKVIEKAAERGELTELVLMVIWNRLDVARRDDEKDAIRSLDLLYRRVETEILRSEATPAMRLLDELLNIHDGSDDDKWLKACRKHMIENFPREDPFTMVFPPGFDMEKVC
;
A
#
# COMPACT_ATOMS: atom_id res chain seq x y z
N ARG A 1 24.46 -26.91 27.47
CA ARG A 1 23.61 -26.93 28.69
C ARG A 1 23.35 -25.49 29.09
N LEU A 2 22.21 -24.94 28.66
CA LEU A 2 21.70 -23.64 29.08
C LEU A 2 20.32 -23.92 29.67
N HIS A 3 20.12 -23.54 30.93
CA HIS A 3 18.88 -23.79 31.67
C HIS A 3 17.77 -22.84 31.20
N PRO A 4 16.50 -23.28 31.19
CA PRO A 4 15.36 -22.47 30.77
C PRO A 4 14.96 -21.45 31.85
N ALA A 5 14.58 -20.25 31.40
CA ALA A 5 14.02 -19.18 32.22
C ALA A 5 12.69 -19.62 32.85
N ARG A 6 12.53 -19.36 34.15
CA ARG A 6 11.28 -19.58 34.90
C ARG A 6 10.23 -18.51 34.53
N PRO A 7 8.94 -18.87 34.44
CA PRO A 7 7.86 -17.90 34.24
C PRO A 7 7.56 -17.13 35.55
N ALA A 8 7.23 -15.85 35.41
CA ALA A 8 6.78 -14.99 36.51
C ALA A 8 5.41 -15.45 37.02
N VAL A 9 5.29 -15.62 38.33
CA VAL A 9 4.05 -16.00 39.02
C VAL A 9 3.15 -14.77 39.15
N PRO A 10 1.86 -14.84 38.80
CA PRO A 10 0.91 -13.75 39.04
C PRO A 10 0.59 -13.68 40.53
N LEU A 11 0.80 -12.51 41.15
CA LEU A 11 0.39 -12.25 42.52
C LEU A 11 -1.15 -12.19 42.55
N SER A 12 -1.74 -13.21 43.17
CA SER A 12 -3.17 -13.26 43.45
C SER A 12 -3.51 -12.29 44.59
N PRO A 13 -4.70 -11.64 44.57
CA PRO A 13 -5.11 -10.74 45.63
C PRO A 13 -5.43 -11.55 46.90
N VAL A 14 -4.82 -11.19 48.02
CA VAL A 14 -5.08 -11.82 49.32
C VAL A 14 -6.47 -11.35 49.80
N SER A 15 -7.46 -12.24 49.70
CA SER A 15 -8.74 -12.11 50.39
C SER A 15 -8.73 -12.92 51.69
N ALA A 16 -8.81 -12.24 52.82
CA ALA A 16 -9.33 -12.73 54.10
C ALA A 16 -9.56 -11.47 54.95
N VAL A 17 -10.65 -11.30 55.70
CA VAL A 17 -10.89 -12.07 56.94
C VAL A 17 -12.40 -12.21 57.20
N GLU A 18 -12.78 -13.41 57.61
CA GLU A 18 -14.11 -13.81 58.08
C GLU A 18 -14.51 -13.07 59.37
N LYS A 19 -15.78 -12.67 59.43
CA LYS A 19 -16.43 -12.05 60.60
C LYS A 19 -16.56 -13.05 61.75
N THR A 20 -15.89 -12.78 62.87
CA THR A 20 -16.33 -13.26 64.20
C THR A 20 -16.88 -12.11 65.02
N LYS A 21 -18.11 -12.31 65.51
CA LYS A 21 -18.97 -11.36 66.21
C LYS A 21 -18.61 -11.33 67.71
N GLY A 22 -18.24 -10.16 68.25
CA GLY A 22 -18.07 -10.00 69.70
C GLY A 22 -17.61 -8.61 70.13
N ALA A 23 -18.54 -7.88 70.78
CA ALA A 23 -18.34 -6.75 71.70
C ALA A 23 -17.70 -5.44 71.19
N ALA A 24 -18.50 -4.38 71.24
CA ALA A 24 -18.10 -2.99 71.05
C ALA A 24 -17.29 -2.46 72.24
N ALA A 25 -16.10 -1.91 71.98
CA ALA A 25 -15.47 -0.83 72.75
C ALA A 25 -14.25 -0.28 71.99
N ALA A 26 -14.17 1.05 71.91
CA ALA A 26 -13.03 1.85 71.44
C ALA A 26 -12.68 1.74 69.94
N ALA A 27 -13.22 2.68 69.15
CA ALA A 27 -12.61 3.10 67.90
C ALA A 27 -11.34 3.90 68.24
N ASP A 28 -10.25 3.19 68.47
CA ASP A 28 -8.91 3.77 68.38
C ASP A 28 -8.31 3.19 67.10
N GLU A 29 -7.96 4.09 66.18
CA GLU A 29 -7.43 3.73 64.88
C GLU A 29 -6.19 2.87 65.07
N VAL A 30 -6.29 1.59 64.68
CA VAL A 30 -5.12 0.72 64.56
C VAL A 30 -4.30 1.28 63.40
N GLN A 31 -3.47 2.27 63.68
CA GLN A 31 -2.40 2.72 62.81
C GLN A 31 -1.55 1.48 62.54
N LEU A 32 -1.63 0.96 61.32
CA LEU A 32 -0.74 -0.06 60.81
C LEU A 32 0.70 0.41 61.02
N GLU A 33 1.38 -0.25 61.96
CA GLU A 33 2.72 0.07 62.44
C GLU A 33 3.72 0.05 61.27
N GLY A 34 4.28 1.22 60.94
CA GLY A 34 5.30 1.39 59.91
C GLY A 34 4.88 2.17 58.64
N MET A 35 3.62 2.57 58.50
CA MET A 35 3.17 3.40 57.38
C MET A 35 3.36 4.91 57.70
N PRO A 36 3.87 5.74 56.77
CA PRO A 36 4.01 7.18 57.01
C PRO A 36 2.69 7.85 57.45
N SER A 37 2.75 8.81 58.39
CA SER A 37 1.55 9.48 58.95
C SER A 37 0.64 10.07 57.88
N GLU A 38 1.21 10.58 56.78
CA GLU A 38 0.51 11.14 55.62
C GLU A 38 -0.41 10.12 54.93
N PHE A 39 -0.19 8.82 55.15
CA PHE A 39 -1.03 7.77 54.59
C PHE A 39 -2.43 7.76 55.21
N TYR A 40 -2.61 8.26 56.43
CA TYR A 40 -3.93 8.35 57.09
C TYR A 40 -4.68 9.65 56.76
N ASP A 41 -4.02 10.62 56.14
CA ASP A 41 -4.65 11.86 55.70
C ASP A 41 -5.57 11.57 54.52
N GLU A 42 -6.88 11.74 54.71
CA GLU A 42 -7.90 11.46 53.68
C GLU A 42 -7.69 12.29 52.41
N GLU A 43 -7.24 13.54 52.56
CA GLU A 43 -6.88 14.42 51.44
C GLU A 43 -5.65 13.92 50.68
N TRP A 44 -4.66 13.38 51.39
CA TRP A 44 -3.47 12.80 50.78
C TRP A 44 -3.82 11.52 50.01
N GLN A 45 -4.63 10.63 50.60
CA GLN A 45 -5.12 9.44 49.91
C GLN A 45 -5.98 9.78 48.68
N ALA A 46 -6.85 10.78 48.79
CA ALA A 46 -7.66 11.26 47.67
C ALA A 46 -6.78 11.80 46.53
N ASN A 47 -5.77 12.61 46.88
CA ASN A 47 -4.80 13.13 45.91
C ASN A 47 -3.99 12.00 45.25
N GLN A 48 -3.57 10.97 45.99
CA GLN A 48 -2.90 9.80 45.39
C GLN A 48 -3.81 9.03 44.42
N ARG A 49 -5.11 8.89 44.73
CA ARG A 49 -6.09 8.27 43.86
C ARG A 49 -6.32 9.09 42.59
N GLU A 50 -6.45 10.41 42.71
CA GLU A 50 -6.56 11.32 41.56
C GLU A 50 -5.31 11.24 40.68
N ARG A 51 -4.10 11.34 41.26
CA ARG A 51 -2.85 11.18 40.50
C ARG A 51 -2.76 9.83 39.78
N THR A 52 -3.22 8.75 40.42
CA THR A 52 -3.22 7.42 39.80
C THR A 52 -4.22 7.34 38.64
N LYS A 53 -5.42 7.93 38.79
CA LYS A 53 -6.43 8.03 37.72
C LYS A 53 -5.92 8.86 36.55
N GLU A 54 -5.28 10.00 36.82
CA GLU A 54 -4.67 10.85 35.80
C GLU A 54 -3.58 10.09 35.03
N TRP A 55 -2.70 9.37 35.72
CA TRP A 55 -1.69 8.53 35.11
C TRP A 55 -2.28 7.42 34.24
N HIS A 56 -3.34 6.75 34.68
CA HIS A 56 -4.03 5.74 33.88
C HIS A 56 -4.76 6.33 32.68
N ALA A 57 -5.39 7.50 32.83
CA ALA A 57 -6.05 8.21 31.74
C ALA A 57 -5.04 8.66 30.69
N TYR A 58 -3.88 9.18 31.11
CA TYR A 58 -2.78 9.52 30.21
C TYR A 58 -2.26 8.29 29.45
N ARG A 59 -2.01 7.18 30.15
CA ARG A 59 -1.56 5.92 29.53
C ARG A 59 -2.60 5.38 28.54
N GLN A 60 -3.88 5.35 28.91
CA GLN A 60 -4.94 4.91 27.98
C GLN A 60 -5.02 5.81 26.75
N LYS A 61 -4.78 7.11 26.90
CA LYS A 61 -4.76 8.03 25.77
C LYS A 61 -3.58 7.73 24.84
N GLU A 62 -2.38 7.52 25.37
CA GLU A 62 -1.23 7.10 24.56
C GLU A 62 -1.46 5.76 23.88
N GLU A 63 -1.94 4.75 24.62
CA GLU A 63 -2.28 3.43 24.07
C GLU A 63 -3.33 3.55 22.94
N ALA A 64 -4.33 4.41 23.10
CA ALA A 64 -5.34 4.65 22.07
C ALA A 64 -4.77 5.38 20.84
N GLU A 65 -3.85 6.33 21.01
CA GLU A 65 -3.15 7.02 19.92
C GLU A 65 -2.23 6.05 19.16
N GLU A 66 -1.51 5.19 19.86
CA GLU A 66 -0.70 4.11 19.27
C GLU A 66 -1.57 3.07 18.56
N GLU A 67 -2.69 2.67 19.17
CA GLU A 67 -3.62 1.72 18.60
C GLU A 67 -4.28 2.30 17.34
N ALA A 68 -4.68 3.58 17.37
CA ALA A 68 -5.20 4.29 16.20
C ALA A 68 -4.17 4.24 15.07
N LYS A 69 -2.93 4.69 15.33
CA LYS A 69 -1.84 4.64 14.34
C LYS A 69 -1.66 3.21 13.78
N SER A 70 -1.59 2.20 14.66
CA SER A 70 -1.41 0.80 14.25
C SER A 70 -2.57 0.25 13.42
N SER A 71 -3.81 0.65 13.73
CA SER A 71 -5.02 0.21 13.07
C SER A 71 -5.06 0.68 11.62
N GLU A 72 -4.54 1.89 11.37
CA GLU A 72 -4.55 2.45 10.03
C GLU A 72 -3.51 1.78 9.09
N TYR A 73 -2.31 1.43 9.58
CA TYR A 73 -1.36 0.61 8.80
C TYR A 73 -1.92 -0.80 8.56
N ARG A 74 -2.65 -1.34 9.53
CA ARG A 74 -3.34 -2.63 9.40
C ARG A 74 -4.40 -2.56 8.30
N GLU A 75 -5.17 -1.48 8.21
CA GLU A 75 -6.17 -1.26 7.17
C GLU A 75 -5.54 -1.30 5.77
N ILE A 76 -4.42 -0.61 5.56
CA ILE A 76 -3.68 -0.64 4.29
C ILE A 76 -3.26 -2.07 3.93
N GLY A 77 -2.79 -2.84 4.90
CA GLY A 77 -2.39 -4.24 4.71
C GLY A 77 -3.55 -5.19 4.36
N MET A 78 -4.78 -4.83 4.74
CA MET A 78 -5.98 -5.64 4.49
C MET A 78 -6.55 -5.47 3.08
N ARG A 79 -6.28 -4.35 2.39
CA ARG A 79 -6.90 -4.02 1.08
C ARG A 79 -6.66 -5.08 -0.01
N MET A 80 -5.52 -5.78 0.05
CA MET A 80 -5.17 -6.80 -0.95
C MET A 80 -5.57 -8.23 -0.55
N LYS A 81 -6.18 -8.45 0.63
CA LYS A 81 -6.58 -9.79 1.08
C LYS A 81 -7.66 -10.44 0.20
N ALA A 82 -8.40 -9.63 -0.56
CA ALA A 82 -9.44 -10.12 -1.47
C ALA A 82 -8.86 -10.76 -2.75
N TYR A 83 -7.58 -10.55 -3.06
CA TYR A 83 -6.94 -11.04 -4.28
C TYR A 83 -6.17 -12.35 -4.04
N PRO A 84 -5.96 -13.17 -5.08
CA PRO A 84 -5.12 -14.35 -4.98
C PRO A 84 -3.72 -14.01 -4.48
N GLN A 85 -3.31 -14.65 -3.39
CA GLN A 85 -2.04 -14.33 -2.73
C GLN A 85 -0.83 -14.55 -3.65
N GLU A 86 -0.90 -15.51 -4.57
CA GLU A 86 0.16 -15.77 -5.54
C GLU A 86 0.36 -14.59 -6.50
N GLU A 87 -0.72 -14.00 -7.01
CA GLU A 87 -0.66 -12.83 -7.90
C GLU A 87 -0.15 -11.60 -7.14
N VAL A 88 -0.62 -11.40 -5.91
CA VAL A 88 -0.15 -10.32 -5.04
C VAL A 88 1.34 -10.46 -4.77
N CYS A 89 1.83 -11.68 -4.53
CA CYS A 89 3.26 -11.96 -4.35
C CYS A 89 4.05 -11.65 -5.63
N LYS A 90 3.58 -12.08 -6.80
CA LYS A 90 4.22 -11.76 -8.10
C LYS A 90 4.30 -10.25 -8.33
N ALA A 91 3.20 -9.54 -8.12
CA ALA A 91 3.15 -8.09 -8.22
C ALA A 91 4.12 -7.40 -7.24
N ARG A 92 4.19 -7.86 -5.98
CA ARG A 92 5.16 -7.34 -5.00
C ARG A 92 6.61 -7.55 -5.40
N VAL A 93 6.94 -8.72 -5.92
CA VAL A 93 8.29 -9.03 -6.43
C VAL A 93 8.63 -8.14 -7.61
N LEU A 94 7.68 -7.95 -8.53
CA LEU A 94 7.86 -7.10 -9.70
C LEU A 94 8.08 -5.63 -9.31
N VAL A 95 7.25 -5.06 -8.43
CA VAL A 95 7.44 -3.68 -7.93
C VAL A 95 8.78 -3.54 -7.20
N SER A 96 9.18 -4.52 -6.40
CA SER A 96 10.51 -4.51 -5.77
C SER A 96 11.64 -4.56 -6.81
N SER A 97 11.45 -5.26 -7.92
CA SER A 97 12.43 -5.29 -9.02
C SER A 97 12.57 -3.93 -9.70
N PHE A 98 11.47 -3.19 -9.90
CA PHE A 98 11.49 -1.84 -10.46
C PHE A 98 12.28 -0.88 -9.58
N ILE A 99 12.01 -0.88 -8.27
CA ILE A 99 12.72 -0.01 -7.32
C ILE A 99 14.21 -0.35 -7.30
N ARG A 100 14.56 -1.64 -7.36
CA ARG A 100 15.96 -2.09 -7.37
C ARG A 100 16.69 -1.77 -8.69
N ALA A 101 15.96 -1.61 -9.79
CA ALA A 101 16.53 -1.34 -11.10
C ALA A 101 17.12 0.08 -11.23
N GLY A 102 16.70 1.03 -10.38
CA GLY A 102 17.27 2.37 -10.34
C GLY A 102 17.13 3.09 -11.69
N GLU A 103 18.26 3.36 -12.35
CA GLU A 103 18.32 4.04 -13.64
C GLU A 103 17.75 3.21 -14.80
N ASP A 104 17.83 1.87 -14.72
CA ASP A 104 17.31 0.97 -15.77
C ASP A 104 15.82 0.63 -15.59
N VAL A 105 15.12 1.27 -14.64
CA VAL A 105 13.71 0.97 -14.33
C VAL A 105 12.81 1.03 -15.56
N GLU A 106 13.05 1.97 -16.46
CA GLU A 106 12.30 2.15 -17.70
C GLU A 106 12.33 0.89 -18.57
N LYS A 107 13.52 0.35 -18.83
CA LYS A 107 13.69 -0.87 -19.63
C LYS A 107 13.09 -2.10 -18.94
N VAL A 108 13.07 -2.12 -17.61
CA VAL A 108 12.46 -3.22 -16.85
C VAL A 108 10.94 -3.16 -16.94
N ILE A 109 10.35 -1.97 -16.93
CA ILE A 109 8.91 -1.76 -17.15
C ILE A 109 8.52 -2.18 -18.56
N GLU A 110 9.24 -1.73 -19.59
CA GLU A 110 8.97 -2.12 -20.99
C GLU A 110 9.00 -3.64 -21.17
N LYS A 111 10.05 -4.31 -20.66
CA LYS A 111 10.15 -5.79 -20.72
C LYS A 111 9.05 -6.50 -19.94
N ALA A 112 8.56 -5.92 -18.85
CA ALA A 112 7.44 -6.48 -18.11
C ALA A 112 6.12 -6.31 -18.87
N ALA A 113 5.97 -5.20 -19.62
CA ALA A 113 4.85 -4.96 -20.51
C ALA A 113 4.82 -5.97 -21.66
N GLU A 114 5.96 -6.20 -22.32
CA GLU A 114 6.11 -7.19 -23.39
C GLU A 114 5.75 -8.61 -22.93
N ARG A 115 6.03 -8.94 -21.67
CA ARG A 115 5.66 -10.24 -21.06
C ARG A 115 4.21 -10.29 -20.59
N GLY A 116 3.47 -9.18 -20.60
CA GLY A 116 2.10 -9.10 -20.08
C GLY A 116 2.02 -9.20 -18.56
N GLU A 117 3.10 -8.84 -17.84
CA GLU A 117 3.17 -8.91 -16.37
C GLU A 117 2.67 -7.64 -15.68
N LEU A 118 2.56 -6.54 -16.42
CA LEU A 118 1.98 -5.28 -15.92
C LEU A 118 0.46 -5.43 -15.82
N THR A 119 -0.04 -5.59 -14.60
CA THR A 119 -1.46 -5.73 -14.30
C THR A 119 -1.90 -4.63 -13.34
N GLU A 120 -3.21 -4.42 -13.23
CA GLU A 120 -3.81 -3.52 -12.22
C GLU A 120 -3.31 -3.80 -10.79
N LEU A 121 -3.01 -5.08 -10.49
CA LEU A 121 -2.50 -5.48 -9.19
C LEU A 121 -1.12 -4.86 -8.88
N VAL A 122 -0.31 -4.61 -9.91
CA VAL A 122 0.99 -3.91 -9.78
C VAL A 122 0.77 -2.47 -9.37
N LEU A 123 -0.18 -1.76 -10.00
CA LEU A 123 -0.55 -0.39 -9.62
C LEU A 123 -1.05 -0.33 -8.19
N MET A 124 -1.90 -1.28 -7.79
CA MET A 124 -2.39 -1.40 -6.41
C MET A 124 -1.26 -1.60 -5.39
N VAL A 125 -0.22 -2.39 -5.72
CA VAL A 125 0.95 -2.56 -4.84
C VAL A 125 1.74 -1.26 -4.73
N ILE A 126 1.96 -0.54 -5.83
CA ILE A 126 2.67 0.75 -5.81
C ILE A 126 1.87 1.76 -4.99
N TRP A 127 0.56 1.83 -5.20
CA TRP A 127 -0.34 2.72 -4.46
C TRP A 127 -0.35 2.41 -2.95
N ASN A 128 -0.32 1.14 -2.57
CA ASN A 128 -0.22 0.72 -1.17
C ASN A 128 1.09 1.23 -0.53
N ARG A 129 2.24 1.10 -1.23
CA ARG A 129 3.52 1.66 -0.76
C ARG A 129 3.50 3.20 -0.71
N LEU A 130 2.81 3.84 -1.65
CA LEU A 130 2.64 5.30 -1.69
C LEU A 130 1.84 5.80 -0.48
N ASP A 131 0.77 5.09 -0.10
CA ASP A 131 -0.02 5.41 1.09
C ASP A 131 0.80 5.29 2.37
N VAL A 132 1.66 4.27 2.48
CA VAL A 132 2.61 4.13 3.60
C VAL A 132 3.59 5.30 3.62
N ALA A 133 4.22 5.62 2.49
CA ALA A 133 5.18 6.72 2.39
C ALA A 133 4.56 8.09 2.73
N ARG A 134 3.28 8.32 2.37
CA ARG A 134 2.52 9.53 2.74
C ARG A 134 2.32 9.65 4.24
N ARG A 135 2.09 8.55 4.94
CA ARG A 135 1.91 8.53 6.40
C ARG A 135 3.21 8.77 7.15
N ASP A 136 4.30 8.29 6.58
CA ASP A 136 5.65 8.46 7.13
C ASP A 136 6.29 9.82 6.71
N ASP A 137 5.56 10.67 5.97
CA ASP A 137 6.02 11.96 5.39
C ASP A 137 7.33 11.85 4.58
N GLU A 138 7.53 10.72 3.90
CA GLU A 138 8.76 10.41 3.19
C GLU A 138 8.75 10.98 1.76
N LYS A 139 8.99 12.29 1.64
CA LYS A 139 8.81 13.07 0.40
C LYS A 139 9.53 12.49 -0.83
N ASP A 140 10.71 11.94 -0.66
CA ASP A 140 11.47 11.33 -1.76
C ASP A 140 10.86 10.00 -2.23
N ALA A 141 10.39 9.19 -1.29
CA ALA A 141 9.64 7.96 -1.59
C ALA A 141 8.31 8.30 -2.27
N ILE A 142 7.59 9.33 -1.80
CA ILE A 142 6.34 9.78 -2.40
C ILE A 142 6.56 10.18 -3.87
N ARG A 143 7.58 11.01 -4.15
CA ARG A 143 7.89 11.45 -5.53
C ARG A 143 8.29 10.28 -6.44
N SER A 144 9.19 9.42 -5.97
CA SER A 144 9.67 8.29 -6.77
C SER A 144 8.58 7.26 -7.05
N LEU A 145 7.74 6.94 -6.06
CA LEU A 145 6.60 6.04 -6.22
C LEU A 145 5.50 6.64 -7.11
N ASP A 146 5.24 7.95 -7.06
CA ASP A 146 4.26 8.61 -7.93
C ASP A 146 4.72 8.57 -9.40
N LEU A 147 6.01 8.84 -9.67
CA LEU A 147 6.58 8.70 -11.01
C LEU A 147 6.50 7.26 -11.52
N LEU A 148 6.82 6.29 -10.65
CA LEU A 148 6.72 4.87 -10.98
C LEU A 148 5.26 4.47 -11.27
N TYR A 149 4.31 4.90 -10.46
CA TYR A 149 2.88 4.65 -10.65
C TYR A 149 2.43 5.13 -12.02
N ARG A 150 2.68 6.42 -12.34
CA ARG A 150 2.27 7.00 -13.62
C ARG A 150 2.91 6.29 -14.80
N ARG A 151 4.20 5.93 -14.69
CA ARG A 151 4.90 5.27 -15.78
C ARG A 151 4.36 3.87 -16.06
N VAL A 152 4.04 3.12 -15.01
CA VAL A 152 3.41 1.79 -15.14
C VAL A 152 1.99 1.91 -15.67
N GLU A 153 1.23 2.91 -15.19
CA GLU A 153 -0.14 3.18 -15.66
C GLU A 153 -0.15 3.52 -17.15
N THR A 154 0.74 4.38 -17.62
CA THR A 154 0.85 4.70 -19.06
C THR A 154 1.24 3.49 -19.89
N GLU A 155 2.09 2.60 -19.38
CA GLU A 155 2.48 1.39 -20.11
C GLU A 155 1.33 0.38 -20.20
N ILE A 156 0.54 0.22 -19.14
CA ILE A 156 -0.69 -0.59 -19.17
C ILE A 156 -1.65 -0.02 -20.22
N LEU A 157 -1.94 1.29 -20.17
CA LEU A 157 -2.80 1.96 -21.15
C LEU A 157 -2.26 1.84 -22.58
N ARG A 158 -0.95 1.89 -22.78
CA ARG A 158 -0.30 1.69 -24.07
C ARG A 158 -0.50 0.27 -24.60
N SER A 159 -0.41 -0.73 -23.72
CA SER A 159 -0.63 -2.14 -24.08
C SER A 159 -2.09 -2.44 -24.44
N GLU A 160 -3.04 -1.77 -23.76
CA GLU A 160 -4.48 -1.91 -23.99
C GLU A 160 -4.99 -1.07 -25.17
N ALA A 161 -4.19 -0.12 -25.66
CA ALA A 161 -4.57 0.78 -26.74
C ALA A 161 -4.92 0.02 -28.03
N THR A 162 -5.97 0.50 -28.71
CA THR A 162 -6.37 -0.02 -30.02
C THR A 162 -5.21 0.09 -31.02
N PRO A 163 -5.12 -0.81 -32.02
CA PRO A 163 -4.07 -0.74 -33.05
C PRO A 163 -4.01 0.64 -33.74
N ALA A 164 -5.15 1.31 -33.93
CA ALA A 164 -5.22 2.65 -34.50
C ALA A 164 -4.58 3.71 -33.58
N MET A 165 -4.83 3.66 -32.27
CA MET A 165 -4.19 4.57 -31.30
C MET A 165 -2.68 4.34 -31.22
N ARG A 166 -2.23 3.09 -31.26
CA ARG A 166 -0.80 2.77 -31.26
C ARG A 166 -0.10 3.29 -32.51
N LEU A 167 -0.71 3.11 -33.68
CA LEU A 167 -0.20 3.69 -34.92
C LEU A 167 -0.13 5.23 -34.84
N LEU A 168 -1.17 5.88 -34.31
CA LEU A 168 -1.15 7.33 -34.15
C LEU A 168 -0.01 7.79 -33.22
N ASP A 169 0.20 7.11 -32.10
CA ASP A 169 1.33 7.36 -31.20
C ASP A 169 2.69 7.20 -31.90
N GLU A 170 2.87 6.14 -32.67
CA GLU A 170 4.08 5.91 -33.48
C GLU A 170 4.29 7.05 -34.50
N LEU A 171 3.25 7.45 -35.24
CA LEU A 171 3.34 8.52 -36.24
C LEU A 171 3.67 9.88 -35.61
N LEU A 172 3.13 10.17 -34.43
CA LEU A 172 3.44 11.39 -33.69
C LEU A 172 4.88 11.39 -33.16
N ASN A 173 5.37 10.25 -32.67
CA ASN A 173 6.74 10.11 -32.17
C ASN A 173 7.82 10.20 -33.27
N ILE A 174 7.46 10.01 -34.55
CA ILE A 174 8.36 10.22 -35.70
C ILE A 174 8.58 11.71 -36.01
N HIS A 175 7.79 12.63 -35.44
CA HIS A 175 7.93 14.06 -35.73
C HIS A 175 9.10 14.68 -34.95
N ASP A 176 10.17 15.02 -35.67
CA ASP A 176 11.38 15.67 -35.11
C ASP A 176 11.18 17.18 -34.82
N GLY A 177 9.96 17.72 -34.94
CA GLY A 177 9.65 19.13 -34.67
C GLY A 177 10.10 20.15 -35.71
N SER A 178 10.76 19.74 -36.79
CA SER A 178 11.52 20.66 -37.68
C SER A 178 11.22 20.57 -39.18
N ASP A 179 10.79 19.42 -39.70
CA ASP A 179 10.55 19.22 -41.14
C ASP A 179 9.28 18.38 -41.39
N ASP A 180 8.18 19.08 -41.66
CA ASP A 180 6.86 18.48 -41.86
C ASP A 180 6.80 17.63 -43.15
N ASP A 181 7.55 17.99 -44.20
CA ASP A 181 7.55 17.24 -45.46
C ASP A 181 8.27 15.91 -45.33
N LYS A 182 9.41 15.91 -44.62
CA LYS A 182 10.15 14.70 -44.28
C LYS A 182 9.32 13.80 -43.35
N TRP A 183 8.66 14.39 -42.36
CA TRP A 183 7.74 13.68 -41.47
C TRP A 183 6.58 13.04 -42.25
N LEU A 184 5.89 13.77 -43.13
CA LEU A 184 4.79 13.23 -43.94
C LEU A 184 5.22 12.08 -44.87
N LYS A 185 6.47 12.09 -45.35
CA LYS A 185 7.02 10.96 -46.12
C LYS A 185 7.29 9.75 -45.22
N ALA A 186 7.85 9.96 -44.03
CA ALA A 186 8.07 8.90 -43.05
C ALA A 186 6.75 8.28 -42.57
N CYS A 187 5.74 9.11 -42.26
CA CYS A 187 4.40 8.67 -41.90
C CYS A 187 3.76 7.82 -43.00
N ARG A 188 3.80 8.28 -44.26
CA ARG A 188 3.26 7.50 -45.40
C ARG A 188 3.95 6.16 -45.56
N LYS A 189 5.28 6.12 -45.39
CA LYS A 189 6.04 4.86 -45.45
C LYS A 189 5.61 3.90 -44.34
N HIS A 190 5.56 4.38 -43.10
CA HIS A 190 5.16 3.59 -41.92
C HIS A 190 3.73 3.04 -42.04
N MET A 191 2.80 3.86 -42.56
CA MET A 191 1.43 3.43 -42.84
C MET A 191 1.36 2.33 -43.91
N ILE A 192 2.19 2.39 -44.96
CA ILE A 192 2.23 1.35 -46.01
C ILE A 192 2.79 0.03 -45.46
N GLU A 193 3.74 0.10 -44.53
CA GLU A 193 4.32 -1.08 -43.88
C GLU A 193 3.30 -1.75 -42.93
N ASN A 194 2.60 -0.97 -42.11
CA ASN A 194 1.59 -1.48 -41.17
C ASN A 194 0.27 -1.87 -41.85
N PHE A 195 -0.09 -1.22 -42.96
CA PHE A 195 -1.22 -1.58 -43.82
C PHE A 195 -0.72 -1.83 -45.24
N PRO A 196 -0.23 -3.05 -45.53
CA PRO A 196 0.07 -3.45 -46.89
C PRO A 196 -1.16 -3.22 -47.76
N ARG A 197 -0.99 -2.61 -48.93
CA ARG A 197 -2.09 -2.48 -49.89
C ARG A 197 -2.62 -3.87 -50.19
N GLU A 198 -3.89 -4.10 -49.91
CA GLU A 198 -4.59 -5.28 -50.40
C GLU A 198 -4.49 -5.27 -51.92
N ASP A 199 -3.90 -6.33 -52.49
CA ASP A 199 -3.89 -6.54 -53.93
C ASP A 199 -5.37 -6.73 -54.36
N PRO A 200 -5.85 -6.11 -55.46
CA PRO A 200 -7.22 -6.32 -55.94
C PRO A 200 -7.62 -7.80 -56.11
N PHE A 201 -6.64 -8.70 -56.25
CA PHE A 201 -6.84 -10.15 -56.32
C PHE A 201 -6.91 -10.86 -54.95
N THR A 202 -6.54 -10.19 -53.86
CA THR A 202 -6.63 -10.69 -52.48
C THR A 202 -7.83 -10.16 -51.69
N MET A 203 -8.54 -9.15 -52.21
CA MET A 203 -9.78 -8.68 -51.61
C MET A 203 -10.84 -9.77 -51.78
N VAL A 204 -11.26 -10.41 -50.67
CA VAL A 204 -12.28 -11.45 -50.71
C VAL A 204 -13.61 -10.79 -51.07
N PHE A 205 -13.97 -10.86 -52.35
CA PHE A 205 -15.24 -10.34 -52.81
C PHE A 205 -16.40 -11.22 -52.33
N PRO A 206 -17.55 -10.62 -51.98
CA PRO A 206 -18.77 -11.38 -51.76
C PRO A 206 -19.06 -12.28 -52.97
N PRO A 207 -19.59 -13.50 -52.77
CA PRO A 207 -19.92 -14.39 -53.88
C PRO A 207 -20.89 -13.68 -54.84
N GLY A 208 -20.44 -13.43 -56.08
CA GLY A 208 -21.21 -12.76 -57.13
C GLY A 208 -20.68 -11.38 -57.59
N PHE A 209 -19.58 -10.86 -57.03
CA PHE A 209 -18.96 -9.64 -57.54
C PHE A 209 -18.11 -9.93 -58.79
N ASP A 210 -18.43 -9.26 -59.89
CA ASP A 210 -17.78 -9.45 -61.20
C ASP A 210 -16.91 -8.24 -61.53
N MET A 211 -15.59 -8.43 -61.52
CA MET A 211 -14.61 -7.36 -61.79
C MET A 211 -14.59 -6.92 -63.26
N GLU A 212 -15.09 -7.75 -64.19
CA GLU A 212 -15.07 -7.44 -65.63
C GLU A 212 -16.07 -6.36 -66.04
N LYS A 213 -17.02 -5.99 -65.16
CA LYS A 213 -18.02 -4.95 -65.45
C LYS A 213 -17.64 -3.54 -65.00
N VAL A 214 -16.45 -3.37 -64.41
CA VAL A 214 -16.01 -2.11 -63.80
C VAL A 214 -14.84 -1.45 -64.56
N CYS A 215 -14.30 -2.10 -65.60
CA CYS A 215 -13.28 -1.53 -66.49
C CYS A 215 -13.82 -1.24 -67.90
#